data_AF-A0A915ABH7-F1
#
_entry.id   AF-A0A915ABH7-F1
#
_cell.length_a   1.000
_cell.length_b   1.000
_cell.length_c   1.000
_cell.angle_alpha   90.00
_cell.angle_beta   90.00
_cell.angle_gamma   90.00
#
_symmetry.space_group_name_H-M   'P 1'
#
loop_
_entity.id
_entity.type
_entity.pdbx_description
1 polymer ?
#
loop_
_entity_poly.entity_id
_entity_poly.type
_entity_poly.pdbx_seq_one_letter_code
_entity_poly.pdbx_strand_id
1 'polypeptide(L)'
;MVDTTQGKEATARKMQGDALLRLKELRKSARAEAGRGSSSDEIVNVKGGGELHFVSTSKTRAYYLEQSDSWLYLERDNDGSSGLLYVVRRFSDGRIIMKALID
;
A
#
# COMPACT_ATOMS: atom_id res chain seq x y z
N MET A 1 5.95 22.35 20.44
CA MET A 1 5.53 20.95 20.14
C MET A 1 4.79 20.79 18.81
N VAL A 2 4.66 21.83 17.96
CA VAL A 2 3.92 21.75 16.68
C VAL A 2 4.75 21.14 15.53
N ASP A 3 6.08 21.20 15.62
CA ASP A 3 7.02 20.79 14.56
C ASP A 3 7.04 19.28 14.27
N THR A 4 6.86 18.45 15.29
CA THR A 4 6.98 16.99 15.16
C THR A 4 5.78 16.34 14.49
N THR A 5 4.58 16.92 14.60
CA THR A 5 3.37 16.36 13.97
C THR A 5 3.32 16.69 12.48
N GLN A 6 3.63 17.94 12.09
CA GLN A 6 3.68 18.33 10.69
C GLN A 6 4.75 17.55 9.91
N GLY A 7 5.93 17.34 10.52
CA GLY A 7 6.97 16.49 9.92
C GLY A 7 6.49 15.06 9.69
N LYS A 8 5.83 14.44 10.69
CA LYS A 8 5.26 13.09 10.56
C LYS A 8 4.18 13.01 9.48
N GLU A 9 3.33 14.02 9.36
CA GLU A 9 2.34 14.05 8.30
C GLU A 9 2.96 14.14 6.90
N ALA A 10 3.99 14.98 6.74
CA ALA A 10 4.69 15.10 5.46
C ALA A 10 5.35 13.77 5.07
N THR A 11 5.99 13.08 6.04
CA THR A 11 6.54 11.74 5.82
C THR A 11 5.46 10.73 5.45
N ALA A 12 4.33 10.69 6.17
CA ALA A 12 3.22 9.80 5.88
C ALA A 12 2.64 10.03 4.48
N ARG A 13 2.45 11.29 4.08
CA ARG A 13 1.97 11.66 2.73
C ARG A 13 2.95 11.21 1.65
N LYS A 14 4.25 11.40 1.87
CA LYS A 14 5.28 10.95 0.92
C LYS A 14 5.25 9.43 0.77
N MET A 15 5.24 8.68 1.88
CA MET A 15 5.18 7.21 1.85
C MET A 15 3.93 6.70 1.12
N GLN A 16 2.78 7.36 1.30
CA GLN A 16 1.54 7.00 0.61
C GLN A 16 1.64 7.27 -0.89
N GLY A 17 2.21 8.42 -1.27
CA GLY A 17 2.47 8.75 -2.67
C GLY A 17 3.36 7.71 -3.36
N ASP A 18 4.45 7.30 -2.69
CA ASP A 18 5.36 6.26 -3.20
C ASP A 18 4.63 4.91 -3.37
N ALA A 19 3.83 4.51 -2.37
CA ALA A 19 3.02 3.29 -2.43
C ALA A 19 1.99 3.31 -3.56
N LEU A 20 1.26 4.41 -3.74
CA LEU A 20 0.24 4.56 -4.77
C LEU A 20 0.84 4.59 -6.17
N LEU A 21 1.99 5.25 -6.34
CA LEU A 21 2.73 5.23 -7.60
C LEU A 21 3.17 3.81 -7.95
N ARG A 22 3.68 3.07 -6.97
CA ARG A 22 4.09 1.67 -7.16
C ARG A 22 2.91 0.77 -7.49
N LEU A 23 1.79 0.91 -6.77
CA LEU A 23 0.55 0.18 -7.04
C LEU A 23 0.04 0.44 -8.47
N LYS A 24 0.09 1.69 -8.93
CA LYS A 24 -0.33 2.06 -10.30
C LYS A 24 0.51 1.35 -11.37
N GLU A 25 1.84 1.28 -11.19
CA GLU A 25 2.71 0.57 -12.11
C GLU A 25 2.45 -0.94 -12.10
N LEU A 26 2.25 -1.55 -10.92
CA LEU A 26 1.89 -2.97 -10.82
C LEU A 26 0.56 -3.29 -11.52
N ARG A 27 -0.45 -2.43 -11.37
CA ARG A 27 -1.73 -2.59 -12.08
C ARG A 27 -1.59 -2.55 -13.58
N LYS A 28 -0.77 -1.62 -14.09
CA LYS A 28 -0.45 -1.54 -15.51
C LYS A 28 0.18 -2.84 -16.01
N SER A 29 1.15 -3.38 -15.27
CA SER A 29 1.79 -4.66 -15.57
C SER A 29 0.80 -5.83 -15.53
N ALA A 30 -0.03 -5.92 -14.48
CA ALA A 30 -1.04 -6.98 -14.35
C ALA A 30 -2.02 -6.99 -15.53
N ARG A 31 -2.48 -5.81 -15.98
CA ARG A 31 -3.36 -5.68 -17.15
C ARG A 31 -2.67 -6.07 -18.46
N ALA A 32 -1.39 -5.77 -18.61
CA ALA A 32 -0.61 -6.21 -19.77
C ALA A 32 -0.40 -7.74 -19.77
N GLU A 33 -0.35 -8.36 -18.59
CA GLU A 33 -0.21 -9.81 -18.41
C GLU A 33 -1.54 -10.58 -18.45
N ALA A 34 -2.70 -9.88 -18.41
CA ALA A 34 -4.02 -10.49 -18.26
C ALA A 34 -4.35 -11.55 -19.34
N GLY A 35 -3.80 -11.41 -20.54
CA GLY A 35 -3.94 -12.40 -21.62
C GLY A 35 -3.26 -13.75 -21.35
N ARG A 36 -2.45 -13.87 -20.28
CA ARG A 36 -1.72 -15.09 -19.89
C ARG A 36 -2.33 -15.80 -18.68
N GLY A 37 -3.41 -15.28 -18.10
CA GLY A 37 -4.18 -15.93 -17.02
C GLY A 37 -3.50 -15.98 -15.64
N SER A 38 -2.36 -15.29 -15.45
CA SER A 38 -1.58 -15.34 -14.20
C SER A 38 -1.55 -14.00 -13.45
N SER A 39 -2.46 -13.07 -13.75
CA SER A 39 -2.51 -11.75 -13.12
C SER A 39 -3.92 -11.40 -12.65
N SER A 40 -3.97 -10.59 -11.58
CA SER A 40 -5.19 -10.07 -10.96
C SER A 40 -5.02 -8.58 -10.67
N ASP A 41 -6.10 -7.80 -10.84
CA ASP A 41 -6.22 -6.40 -10.41
C ASP A 41 -7.63 -6.22 -9.87
N GLU A 42 -7.75 -6.20 -8.54
CA GLU A 42 -9.01 -6.26 -7.82
C GLU A 42 -9.12 -5.13 -6.80
N ILE A 43 -10.36 -4.71 -6.56
CA ILE A 43 -10.73 -3.75 -5.52
C ILE A 43 -11.89 -4.36 -4.74
N VAL A 44 -11.70 -4.51 -3.43
CA VAL A 44 -12.66 -5.17 -2.53
C VAL A 44 -12.99 -4.22 -1.39
N ASN A 45 -14.29 -3.98 -1.18
CA ASN A 45 -14.77 -3.22 -0.02
C ASN A 45 -14.73 -4.09 1.23
N VAL A 46 -14.08 -3.61 2.29
CA VAL A 46 -13.93 -4.36 3.54
C VAL A 46 -15.13 -4.10 4.46
N LYS A 47 -15.68 -5.16 5.05
CA LYS A 47 -16.76 -5.04 6.04
C LYS A 47 -16.28 -4.24 7.26
N GLY A 48 -16.97 -3.17 7.59
CA GLY A 48 -16.53 -2.20 8.61
C GLY A 48 -15.86 -0.94 8.02
N GLY A 49 -15.78 -0.84 6.70
CA GLY A 49 -15.26 0.31 5.97
C GLY A 49 -13.84 0.09 5.46
N GLY A 50 -13.49 0.85 4.42
CA GLY A 50 -12.19 0.80 3.77
C GLY A 50 -12.20 0.03 2.45
N GLU A 51 -11.19 0.30 1.64
CA GLU A 51 -10.99 -0.26 0.30
C GLU A 51 -9.67 -1.02 0.27
N LEU A 52 -9.74 -2.32 -0.05
CA LEU A 52 -8.58 -3.17 -0.29
C LEU A 52 -8.36 -3.27 -1.79
N HIS A 53 -7.23 -2.74 -2.23
CA HIS A 53 -6.71 -2.95 -3.57
C HIS A 53 -5.74 -4.12 -3.55
N PHE A 54 -5.98 -5.10 -4.40
CA PHE A 54 -5.11 -6.24 -4.61
C PHE A 54 -4.63 -6.26 -6.04
N VAL A 55 -3.32 -6.44 -6.23
CA VAL A 55 -2.74 -6.67 -7.56
C VAL A 55 -1.76 -7.82 -7.49
N SER A 56 -1.82 -8.71 -8.47
CA SER A 56 -0.83 -9.76 -8.67
C SER A 56 -0.39 -9.77 -10.12
N THR A 57 0.92 -9.84 -10.31
CA THR A 57 1.57 -10.18 -11.57
C THR A 57 2.16 -11.59 -11.46
N SER A 58 2.78 -12.06 -12.53
CA SER A 58 3.59 -13.28 -12.52
C SER A 58 4.72 -13.27 -11.49
N LYS A 59 5.25 -12.09 -11.14
CA LYS A 59 6.43 -11.96 -10.25
C LYS A 59 6.12 -11.43 -8.87
N THR A 60 5.11 -10.58 -8.74
CA THR A 60 4.92 -9.74 -7.55
C THR A 60 3.45 -9.71 -7.19
N ARG A 61 3.16 -9.64 -5.89
CA ARG A 61 1.82 -9.32 -5.38
C ARG A 61 1.89 -8.12 -4.45
N ALA A 62 0.88 -7.27 -4.52
CA ALA A 62 0.76 -6.15 -3.63
C ALA A 62 -0.67 -5.96 -3.11
N TYR A 63 -0.75 -5.44 -1.90
CA TYR A 63 -1.96 -5.11 -1.18
C TYR A 63 -1.86 -3.66 -0.73
N TYR A 64 -2.88 -2.86 -1.01
CA TYR A 64 -3.04 -1.52 -0.47
C TYR A 64 -4.41 -1.43 0.20
N LEU A 65 -4.43 -1.25 1.52
CA LEU A 65 -5.64 -1.07 2.29
C LEU A 65 -5.70 0.36 2.77
N GLU A 66 -6.79 1.05 2.47
CA GLU A 66 -7.06 2.39 2.97
C GLU A 66 -8.36 2.41 3.77
N GLN A 67 -8.30 2.95 4.98
CA GLN A 67 -9.47 3.13 5.85
C GLN A 67 -9.35 4.44 6.61
N SER A 68 -10.20 5.42 6.24
CA SER A 68 -10.10 6.79 6.76
C SER A 68 -8.68 7.34 6.50
N ASP A 69 -8.04 7.95 7.50
CA ASP A 69 -6.66 8.47 7.34
C ASP A 69 -5.56 7.44 7.64
N SER A 70 -5.92 6.16 7.83
CA SER A 70 -4.96 5.07 8.05
C SER A 70 -4.86 4.19 6.83
N TRP A 71 -3.66 3.71 6.55
CA TRP A 71 -3.42 2.87 5.38
C TRP A 71 -2.23 1.92 5.58
N LEU A 72 -2.23 0.87 4.77
CA LEU A 72 -1.22 -0.17 4.70
C LEU A 72 -0.86 -0.40 3.24
N TYR A 73 0.42 -0.49 2.94
CA TYR A 73 0.93 -1.03 1.69
C TYR A 73 1.84 -2.22 1.98
N LEU A 74 1.58 -3.35 1.32
CA LEU A 74 2.42 -4.54 1.38
C LEU A 74 2.69 -4.99 -0.05
N GLU A 75 3.96 -5.03 -0.46
CA GLU A 75 4.42 -5.63 -1.71
C GLU A 75 5.37 -6.77 -1.39
N ARG A 76 5.29 -7.87 -2.13
CA ARG A 76 6.25 -8.97 -2.07
C ARG A 76 6.43 -9.60 -3.43
N ASP A 77 7.64 -10.06 -3.69
CA ASP A 77 7.87 -11.02 -4.76
C ASP A 77 7.24 -12.37 -4.41
N ASN A 78 6.69 -13.02 -5.42
CA ASN A 78 5.93 -14.26 -5.27
C ASN A 78 6.81 -15.43 -4.82
N ASP A 79 8.12 -15.37 -5.11
CA ASP A 79 9.12 -16.31 -4.64
C ASP A 79 9.61 -16.02 -3.20
N GLY A 80 9.16 -14.91 -2.61
CA GLY A 80 9.50 -14.48 -1.26
C GLY A 80 10.89 -13.88 -1.10
N SER A 81 11.57 -13.53 -2.20
CA SER A 81 12.93 -12.98 -2.17
C SER A 81 13.02 -11.54 -1.65
N SER A 82 11.95 -10.74 -1.79
CA SER A 82 11.90 -9.37 -1.31
C SER A 82 10.53 -9.01 -0.74
N GLY A 83 10.53 -7.96 0.09
CA GLY A 83 9.29 -7.42 0.67
C GLY A 83 9.38 -5.96 1.05
N LEU A 84 8.29 -5.25 0.82
CA LEU A 84 8.10 -3.86 1.21
C LEU A 84 6.82 -3.74 2.03
N LEU A 85 6.92 -3.15 3.22
CA LEU A 85 5.78 -2.87 4.08
C LEU A 85 5.82 -1.41 4.52
N TYR A 86 4.78 -0.67 4.18
CA TYR A 86 4.47 0.64 4.76
C TYR A 86 3.18 0.55 5.56
N VAL A 87 3.21 1.05 6.80
CA VAL A 87 2.04 1.17 7.66
C VAL A 87 1.97 2.61 8.13
N VAL A 88 0.81 3.24 7.96
CA VAL A 88 0.50 4.53 8.59
C VAL A 88 -0.80 4.37 9.35
N ARG A 89 -0.75 4.57 10.66
CA ARG A 89 -1.93 4.59 11.52
C ARG A 89 -2.09 5.96 12.14
N ARG A 90 -3.25 6.58 11.88
CA ARG A 90 -3.68 7.81 12.56
C ARG A 90 -4.71 7.47 13.62
N PHE A 91 -4.52 8.05 14.80
CA PHE A 91 -5.44 7.93 15.92
C PHE A 91 -6.30 9.18 16.01
N SER A 92 -7.49 9.06 16.61
CA SER A 92 -8.42 10.18 16.81
C SER A 92 -7.85 11.30 17.69
N ASP A 93 -6.80 11.02 18.48
CA ASP A 93 -6.08 12.00 19.29
C ASP A 93 -4.96 12.74 18.53
N GLY A 94 -4.87 12.55 17.21
CA GLY A 94 -3.90 13.21 16.34
C GLY A 94 -2.52 12.53 16.32
N ARG A 95 -2.30 11.44 17.08
CA ARG A 95 -1.05 10.68 16.98
C ARG A 95 -0.96 9.96 15.63
N ILE A 96 0.26 9.94 15.08
CA ILE A 96 0.62 9.23 13.86
C ILE A 96 1.73 8.23 14.17
N ILE A 97 1.48 6.96 13.87
CA ILE A 97 2.47 5.89 13.88
C ILE A 97 2.77 5.52 12.43
N MET A 98 4.05 5.47 12.09
CA MET A 98 4.53 5.05 10.77
C MET A 98 5.51 3.89 10.95
N LYS A 99 5.44 2.90 10.07
CA LYS A 99 6.42 1.82 9.98
C LYS A 99 6.78 1.61 8.52
N ALA A 100 8.07 1.52 8.25
CA ALA A 100 8.62 1.08 6.98
C ALA A 100 9.53 -0.11 7.24
N LEU A 101 9.32 -1.21 6.51
CA LEU A 101 10.21 -2.37 6.47
C LEU A 101 10.50 -2.67 5.02
N ILE A 102 11.78 -2.86 4.72
CA ILE A 102 12.31 -3.20 3.40
C ILE A 102 13.29 -4.33 3.65
N ASP A 103 13.00 -5.50 3.08
CA ASP A 103 13.84 -6.69 3.11
C ASP A 103 14.53 -6.89 1.76
#